data_AF-A0A6A5SXP9-F1
#
_entry.id   AF-A0A6A5SXP9-F1
#
_cell.length_a   1.000
_cell.length_b   1.000
_cell.length_c   1.000
_cell.angle_alpha   90.00
_cell.angle_beta   90.00
_cell.angle_gamma   90.00
#
_symmetry.space_group_name_H-M   'P 1'
#
loop_
_entity.id
_entity.type
_entity.pdbx_description
1 polymer ?
#
loop_
_entity_poly.entity_id
_entity_poly.type
_entity_poly.pdbx_seq_one_letter_code
_entity_poly.pdbx_strand_id
1 'polypeptide(L)'
;MHRDDRTRSWVTSTQKYYFPPSPPPDEVAPEPVTPKRKRAMSHRSDSPKRQRTEPEPVDELLPEQSASQLSSSTPFPLHEKTTSSPPTSRLSSKRSSSPTRETPIILRSAWPPVVVESLNGLKVAPPTHVQRLGDLLADGVDSRFIPKGLEQVIKSDPDVGYQVIKPADYDSADIRSADELTALWETVKNLFLDARDCKDCNRDENAWCNDVLQPLIHLAMRIYGNEQWRFQSVQSQSINPAYLSAIPGPKPNDANRLKLIDRKTDYAFSYSHRHPTYSSLYNRLTAANREEISHSLDIFTKRTALFSGFEVKPAYGVHTEAELQMSIWIAAALRKKQQLAYTAQVLFEPAAMVEPAFTVIGHEHYVYYAYPQNELVAGRSGVHVLGPDSDRFEKLGTDSIRGIFRLVRLYGNLLKYGIDEGEDGYWGGFLGVVLEKLASTPVV
;
A
#
# COMPACT_ATOMS: atom_id res chain seq x y z
N MET A 1 -24.45 -32.73 -4.90
CA MET A 1 -25.33 -31.71 -5.50
C MET A 1 -25.73 -30.70 -4.43
N HIS A 2 -25.69 -29.40 -4.77
CA HIS A 2 -25.81 -28.21 -3.90
C HIS A 2 -24.61 -27.86 -3.00
N ARG A 3 -23.54 -27.32 -3.62
CA ARG A 3 -22.49 -26.50 -2.96
C ARG A 3 -22.24 -25.14 -3.63
N ASP A 4 -22.94 -24.81 -4.72
CA ASP A 4 -22.68 -23.63 -5.58
C ASP A 4 -23.43 -22.34 -5.22
N ASP A 5 -24.21 -22.28 -4.14
CA ASP A 5 -25.12 -21.13 -3.89
C ASP A 5 -24.59 -20.08 -2.89
N ARG A 6 -23.43 -20.32 -2.27
CA ARG A 6 -22.91 -19.46 -1.18
C ARG A 6 -22.14 -18.24 -1.69
N THR A 7 -21.40 -18.37 -2.77
CA THR A 7 -20.69 -17.24 -3.42
C THR A 7 -21.68 -16.26 -4.06
N ARG A 8 -22.82 -16.78 -4.56
CA ARG A 8 -23.93 -16.01 -5.13
C ARG A 8 -24.65 -15.18 -4.07
N SER A 9 -24.87 -15.73 -2.88
CA SER A 9 -25.46 -15.02 -1.73
C SER A 9 -24.65 -13.79 -1.32
N TRP A 10 -23.32 -13.85 -1.40
CA TRP A 10 -22.46 -12.70 -1.07
C TRP A 10 -22.61 -11.55 -2.07
N VAL A 11 -22.44 -11.81 -3.38
CA VAL A 11 -22.56 -10.79 -4.45
C VAL A 11 -23.97 -10.18 -4.49
N THR A 12 -25.00 -11.02 -4.32
CA THR A 12 -26.40 -10.56 -4.34
C THR A 12 -26.83 -9.86 -3.05
N SER A 13 -26.26 -10.23 -1.90
CA SER A 13 -26.54 -9.55 -0.62
C SER A 13 -25.94 -8.15 -0.60
N THR A 14 -24.74 -7.91 -1.13
CA THR A 14 -24.19 -6.54 -1.22
C THR A 14 -24.89 -5.71 -2.29
N GLN A 15 -25.32 -6.27 -3.42
CA GLN A 15 -26.10 -5.50 -4.41
C GLN A 15 -27.48 -5.05 -3.90
N LYS A 16 -28.18 -5.89 -3.12
CA LYS A 16 -29.55 -5.59 -2.65
C LYS A 16 -29.65 -4.41 -1.67
N TYR A 17 -28.55 -3.99 -1.04
CA TYR A 17 -28.58 -2.90 -0.04
C TYR A 17 -28.03 -1.56 -0.57
N TYR A 18 -27.55 -1.47 -1.82
CA TYR A 18 -26.91 -0.25 -2.34
C TYR A 18 -27.55 0.36 -3.59
N PHE A 19 -28.59 -0.24 -4.18
CA PHE A 19 -29.33 0.34 -5.30
C PHE A 19 -30.84 0.42 -4.99
N PRO A 20 -31.49 1.60 -5.06
CA PRO A 20 -32.95 1.62 -5.19
C PRO A 20 -33.33 0.97 -6.54
N PRO A 21 -34.48 0.26 -6.63
CA PRO A 21 -34.95 -0.28 -7.89
C PRO A 21 -35.13 0.86 -8.90
N SER A 22 -34.73 0.61 -10.15
CA SER A 22 -34.98 1.51 -11.28
C SER A 22 -36.45 1.94 -11.31
N PRO A 23 -36.76 3.21 -11.64
CA PRO A 23 -38.14 3.61 -11.85
C PRO A 23 -38.75 2.81 -13.00
N PRO A 24 -40.08 2.56 -12.98
CA PRO A 24 -40.76 1.87 -14.05
C PRO A 24 -40.59 2.62 -15.39
N PRO A 25 -40.70 1.92 -16.53
CA PRO A 25 -40.59 2.56 -17.84
C PRO A 25 -41.75 3.54 -18.03
N ASP A 26 -41.42 4.84 -18.16
CA ASP A 26 -42.40 5.86 -18.53
C ASP A 26 -42.77 5.70 -20.01
N GLU A 27 -44.05 5.37 -20.20
CA GLU A 27 -44.76 5.41 -21.46
C GLU A 27 -45.00 6.88 -21.92
N VAL A 28 -44.71 7.10 -23.20
CA VAL A 28 -45.23 8.17 -24.09
C VAL A 28 -44.70 9.60 -23.88
N ALA A 29 -43.89 10.02 -24.86
CA ALA A 29 -43.46 11.39 -25.09
C ALA A 29 -44.59 12.28 -25.65
N PRO A 30 -44.58 13.60 -25.35
CA PRO A 30 -45.16 14.60 -26.22
C PRO A 30 -44.10 15.40 -27.00
N GLU A 31 -44.51 15.80 -28.20
CA GLU A 31 -43.79 16.41 -29.33
C GLU A 31 -43.23 17.85 -29.11
N PRO A 32 -42.41 18.37 -30.05
CA PRO A 32 -41.45 19.45 -29.81
C PRO A 32 -41.98 20.86 -30.09
N VAL A 33 -41.44 21.85 -29.37
CA VAL A 33 -41.64 23.28 -29.67
C VAL A 33 -40.33 23.92 -30.13
N THR A 34 -40.42 24.65 -31.24
CA THR A 34 -39.35 25.23 -32.06
C THR A 34 -38.73 26.54 -31.51
N PRO A 35 -37.57 27.00 -32.05
CA PRO A 35 -36.61 27.86 -31.33
C PRO A 35 -36.67 29.35 -31.73
N LYS A 36 -36.13 30.24 -30.87
CA LYS A 36 -35.79 31.63 -31.22
C LYS A 36 -34.35 32.04 -30.87
N ARG A 37 -33.57 32.19 -31.97
CA ARG A 37 -32.40 33.01 -32.31
C ARG A 37 -31.63 33.85 -31.26
N LYS A 38 -30.30 33.61 -31.29
CA LYS A 38 -29.12 34.51 -31.52
C LYS A 38 -28.82 35.68 -30.57
N ARG A 39 -27.59 35.65 -30.02
CA ARG A 39 -26.57 36.68 -30.29
C ARG A 39 -25.14 36.10 -30.27
N ALA A 40 -24.30 36.63 -31.15
CA ALA A 40 -22.96 36.18 -31.52
C ALA A 40 -21.84 36.87 -30.72
N MET A 41 -20.61 36.37 -30.91
CA MET A 41 -19.25 36.97 -30.86
C MET A 41 -18.29 35.90 -30.30
N SER A 42 -17.06 35.63 -30.73
CA SER A 42 -16.21 35.93 -31.88
C SER A 42 -14.98 35.02 -31.67
N HIS A 43 -14.39 34.46 -32.74
CA HIS A 43 -13.16 33.67 -32.70
C HIS A 43 -11.96 34.51 -32.20
N ARG A 44 -11.03 33.88 -31.46
CA ARG A 44 -9.59 33.92 -31.75
C ARG A 44 -8.77 32.90 -30.95
N SER A 45 -7.92 32.24 -31.71
CA SER A 45 -6.81 31.33 -31.39
C SER A 45 -5.69 32.05 -30.64
N ASP A 46 -4.96 31.32 -29.79
CA ASP A 46 -3.51 31.03 -29.93
C ASP A 46 -2.80 30.73 -28.59
N SER A 47 -2.04 29.64 -28.63
CA SER A 47 -1.12 29.15 -27.59
C SER A 47 0.16 29.99 -27.52
N PRO A 48 0.82 30.16 -26.35
CA PRO A 48 2.18 30.69 -26.29
C PRO A 48 3.24 29.57 -26.30
N LYS A 49 4.11 29.60 -27.31
CA LYS A 49 5.43 28.95 -27.35
C LYS A 49 6.41 29.76 -26.48
N ARG A 50 7.16 29.11 -25.59
CA ARG A 50 8.37 29.68 -24.96
C ARG A 50 9.59 29.29 -25.79
N GLN A 51 10.32 30.29 -26.27
CA GLN A 51 11.61 30.17 -26.94
C GLN A 51 12.76 30.02 -25.94
N ARG A 52 13.77 29.30 -26.39
CA ARG A 52 15.08 29.02 -25.77
C ARG A 52 16.12 29.93 -26.41
N THR A 53 16.98 30.57 -25.59
CA THR A 53 18.30 31.05 -25.99
C THR A 53 19.26 31.02 -24.78
N GLU A 54 20.47 30.50 -24.98
CA GLU A 54 21.66 30.50 -24.10
C GLU A 54 22.82 31.24 -24.85
N PRO A 55 24.06 31.40 -24.32
CA PRO A 55 24.51 31.97 -23.03
C PRO A 55 25.78 32.89 -23.14
N GLU A 56 26.26 33.42 -21.98
CA GLU A 56 27.65 33.85 -21.58
C GLU A 56 28.27 35.19 -22.11
N PRO A 57 29.34 35.80 -21.49
CA PRO A 57 30.07 35.50 -20.23
C PRO A 57 30.51 36.69 -19.30
N VAL A 58 31.19 36.35 -18.18
CA VAL A 58 32.12 37.09 -17.25
C VAL A 58 31.56 38.25 -16.38
N ASP A 59 31.87 38.45 -15.10
CA ASP A 59 33.15 38.29 -14.38
C ASP A 59 33.02 38.11 -12.85
N GLU A 60 34.15 37.69 -12.29
CA GLU A 60 34.63 37.40 -10.93
C GLU A 60 34.04 38.08 -9.67
N LEU A 61 34.25 37.38 -8.53
CA LEU A 61 34.70 37.84 -7.19
C LEU A 61 33.83 37.38 -5.99
N LEU A 62 34.34 36.36 -5.28
CA LEU A 62 34.30 36.24 -3.80
C LEU A 62 35.55 37.00 -3.26
N PRO A 63 35.70 37.38 -1.96
CA PRO A 63 35.27 36.60 -0.80
C PRO A 63 34.98 37.35 0.54
N GLU A 64 34.71 36.54 1.58
CA GLU A 64 35.11 36.72 2.99
C GLU A 64 34.24 37.47 4.04
N GLN A 65 34.05 36.73 5.15
CA GLN A 65 34.09 37.14 6.56
C GLN A 65 33.01 38.07 7.16
N SER A 66 32.26 37.57 8.14
CA SER A 66 32.56 37.87 9.56
C SER A 66 31.49 37.34 10.52
N ALA A 67 31.97 36.89 11.67
CA ALA A 67 31.25 36.33 12.79
C ALA A 67 30.66 37.38 13.75
N SER A 68 29.87 36.87 14.71
CA SER A 68 29.60 37.41 16.06
C SER A 68 28.27 38.15 16.24
N GLN A 69 27.36 37.65 17.09
CA GLN A 69 27.36 37.96 18.52
C GLN A 69 26.13 37.36 19.23
N LEU A 70 26.41 36.81 20.41
CA LEU A 70 25.50 36.33 21.43
C LEU A 70 24.84 37.49 22.20
N SER A 71 23.69 37.16 22.79
CA SER A 71 23.13 37.65 24.06
C SER A 71 22.49 39.03 24.11
N SER A 72 21.19 39.03 24.43
CA SER A 72 20.56 40.05 25.26
C SER A 72 19.24 39.50 25.81
N SER A 73 19.31 38.97 27.02
CA SER A 73 18.20 38.66 27.90
C SER A 73 17.79 39.92 28.67
N THR A 74 16.49 40.25 28.71
CA THR A 74 15.81 40.75 29.93
C THR A 74 14.27 40.74 29.75
N PRO A 75 13.51 40.61 30.86
CA PRO A 75 12.18 40.01 30.89
C PRO A 75 11.04 41.05 30.92
N PHE A 76 9.86 40.67 30.43
CA PHE A 76 8.62 41.44 30.64
C PHE A 76 7.63 40.68 31.55
N PRO A 77 7.00 41.36 32.52
CA PRO A 77 6.24 40.76 33.62
C PRO A 77 4.80 40.38 33.20
N LEU A 78 4.33 39.25 33.75
CA LEU A 78 2.96 38.78 33.63
C LEU A 78 2.01 39.60 34.51
N HIS A 79 0.97 40.19 33.91
CA HIS A 79 -0.17 40.75 34.64
C HIS A 79 -1.40 39.85 34.48
N GLU A 80 -1.97 39.44 35.62
CA GLU A 80 -3.30 38.87 35.75
C GLU A 80 -4.37 39.92 35.46
N LYS A 81 -5.05 39.80 34.31
CA LYS A 81 -6.51 40.03 34.10
C LYS A 81 -6.79 40.19 32.61
N THR A 82 -7.16 39.09 31.96
CA THR A 82 -8.00 39.14 30.76
C THR A 82 -8.80 37.84 30.67
N THR A 83 -10.02 37.91 31.20
CA THR A 83 -11.09 36.98 30.91
C THR A 83 -11.51 37.19 29.45
N SER A 84 -11.27 36.21 28.60
CA SER A 84 -11.70 36.23 27.20
C SER A 84 -12.63 35.05 26.95
N SER A 85 -13.92 35.34 26.82
CA SER A 85 -14.98 34.41 26.42
C SER A 85 -14.69 33.78 25.04
N PRO A 86 -15.16 32.54 24.78
CA PRO A 86 -14.82 31.82 23.56
C PRO A 86 -15.56 32.38 22.33
N PRO A 87 -14.88 32.64 21.21
CA PRO A 87 -15.56 32.92 19.95
C PRO A 87 -16.09 31.62 19.35
N THR A 88 -17.41 31.55 19.21
CA THR A 88 -18.09 30.70 18.23
C THR A 88 -17.53 30.96 16.83
N SER A 89 -16.79 30.00 16.25
CA SER A 89 -16.88 29.72 14.81
C SER A 89 -16.14 28.43 14.43
N ARG A 90 -16.70 27.78 13.40
CA ARG A 90 -16.11 26.79 12.50
C ARG A 90 -16.13 25.35 12.98
N LEU A 91 -17.07 24.63 12.34
CA LEU A 91 -17.11 23.19 12.13
C LEU A 91 -15.70 22.65 11.88
N SER A 92 -15.03 22.22 12.94
CA SER A 92 -13.86 21.37 12.84
C SER A 92 -14.36 19.98 12.44
N SER A 93 -13.90 19.54 11.28
CA SER A 93 -13.83 18.13 10.94
C SER A 93 -13.31 17.38 12.17
N LYS A 94 -14.16 16.55 12.79
CA LYS A 94 -13.78 15.69 13.90
C LYS A 94 -12.65 14.78 13.40
N ARG A 95 -11.42 15.05 13.86
CA ARG A 95 -10.32 14.08 13.78
C ARG A 95 -10.85 12.75 14.27
N SER A 96 -10.68 11.70 13.48
CA SER A 96 -10.98 10.34 13.93
C SER A 96 -10.15 10.06 15.17
N SER A 97 -10.81 9.71 16.28
CA SER A 97 -10.15 9.20 17.47
C SER A 97 -9.23 8.04 17.09
N SER A 98 -8.03 8.01 17.70
CA SER A 98 -7.10 6.88 17.60
C SER A 98 -7.85 5.55 17.81
N PRO A 99 -7.42 4.46 17.16
CA PRO A 99 -8.09 3.18 17.30
C PRO A 99 -8.18 2.78 18.77
N THR A 100 -9.40 2.68 19.30
CA THR A 100 -9.60 2.11 20.62
C THR A 100 -9.31 0.61 20.55
N ARG A 101 -8.96 -0.01 21.68
CA ARG A 101 -8.83 -1.49 21.84
C ARG A 101 -10.03 -2.27 21.29
N GLU A 102 -11.17 -1.62 21.08
CA GLU A 102 -12.39 -2.19 20.52
C GLU A 102 -12.31 -2.44 19.02
N THR A 103 -11.38 -1.83 18.28
CA THR A 103 -11.41 -1.82 16.81
C THR A 103 -11.21 -3.20 16.17
N PRO A 104 -10.32 -4.08 16.66
CA PRO A 104 -10.26 -5.48 16.19
C PRO A 104 -11.55 -6.26 16.44
N ILE A 105 -12.21 -6.03 17.59
CA ILE A 105 -13.52 -6.63 17.92
C ILE A 105 -14.58 -6.13 16.94
N ILE A 106 -14.57 -4.83 16.63
CA ILE A 106 -15.45 -4.20 15.65
C ILE A 106 -15.28 -4.86 14.29
N LEU A 107 -14.04 -5.03 13.79
CA LEU A 107 -13.78 -5.68 12.50
C LEU A 107 -14.24 -7.14 12.45
N ARG A 108 -14.06 -7.90 13.53
CA ARG A 108 -14.56 -9.28 13.64
C ARG A 108 -16.09 -9.35 13.60
N SER A 109 -16.76 -8.35 14.16
CA SER A 109 -18.23 -8.25 14.16
C SER A 109 -18.80 -7.68 12.86
N ALA A 110 -18.01 -6.92 12.10
CA ALA A 110 -18.42 -6.22 10.88
C ALA A 110 -18.88 -7.15 9.75
N TRP A 111 -19.49 -6.55 8.73
CA TRP A 111 -19.97 -7.23 7.55
C TRP A 111 -19.36 -6.64 6.26
N PRO A 112 -18.62 -7.42 5.47
CA PRO A 112 -18.02 -8.72 5.82
C PRO A 112 -16.93 -8.58 6.91
N PRO A 113 -16.69 -9.63 7.72
CA PRO A 113 -15.73 -9.55 8.82
C PRO A 113 -14.28 -9.51 8.31
N VAL A 114 -13.42 -8.89 9.12
CA VAL A 114 -11.96 -9.00 9.03
C VAL A 114 -11.46 -9.48 10.39
N VAL A 115 -10.69 -10.56 10.39
CA VAL A 115 -10.11 -11.12 11.61
C VAL A 115 -8.60 -10.96 11.52
N VAL A 116 -8.02 -10.32 12.52
CA VAL A 116 -6.56 -10.18 12.68
C VAL A 116 -6.17 -11.04 13.87
N GLU A 117 -5.30 -12.02 13.66
CA GLU A 117 -4.82 -12.94 14.69
C GLU A 117 -3.30 -13.14 14.55
N SER A 118 -2.61 -13.34 15.68
CA SER A 118 -1.19 -13.71 15.67
C SER A 118 -1.02 -15.12 15.10
N LEU A 119 0.08 -15.37 14.39
CA LEU A 119 0.44 -16.74 13.99
C LEU A 119 0.63 -17.66 15.19
N ASN A 120 1.14 -17.12 16.29
CA ASN A 120 1.42 -17.89 17.49
C ASN A 120 0.15 -18.09 18.33
N GLY A 121 -0.11 -19.35 18.70
CA GLY A 121 -1.28 -19.73 19.48
C GLY A 121 -2.56 -19.94 18.66
N LEU A 122 -2.48 -20.02 17.33
CA LEU A 122 -3.62 -20.41 16.50
C LEU A 122 -4.14 -21.79 16.89
N LYS A 123 -5.46 -21.91 16.99
CA LYS A 123 -6.12 -23.20 17.29
C LYS A 123 -6.04 -24.19 16.13
N VAL A 124 -5.96 -23.66 14.91
CA VAL A 124 -5.89 -24.43 13.66
C VAL A 124 -4.70 -23.90 12.89
N ALA A 125 -3.89 -24.81 12.33
CA ALA A 125 -2.74 -24.43 11.54
C ALA A 125 -3.15 -23.52 10.35
N PRO A 126 -2.31 -22.54 9.95
CA PRO A 126 -2.56 -21.76 8.76
C PRO A 126 -2.71 -22.65 7.51
N PRO A 127 -3.50 -22.24 6.50
CA PRO A 127 -3.57 -22.95 5.23
C PRO A 127 -2.19 -23.14 4.58
N THR A 128 -2.04 -24.22 3.79
CA THR A 128 -0.76 -24.55 3.13
C THR A 128 -0.23 -23.42 2.27
N HIS A 129 -1.09 -22.71 1.54
CA HIS A 129 -0.70 -21.53 0.73
C HIS A 129 -0.04 -20.43 1.58
N VAL A 130 -0.55 -20.19 2.80
CA VAL A 130 0.02 -19.18 3.72
C VAL A 130 1.38 -19.63 4.23
N GLN A 131 1.53 -20.90 4.61
CA GLN A 131 2.80 -21.43 5.10
C GLN A 131 3.88 -21.37 4.01
N ARG A 132 3.54 -21.80 2.78
CA ARG A 132 4.45 -21.74 1.62
C ARG A 132 4.87 -20.32 1.29
N LEU A 133 3.93 -19.37 1.30
CA LEU A 133 4.27 -17.96 1.11
C LEU A 133 5.23 -17.48 2.19
N GLY A 134 5.02 -17.86 3.45
CA GLY A 134 5.95 -17.55 4.53
C GLY A 134 7.35 -18.13 4.32
N ASP A 135 7.45 -19.38 3.86
CA ASP A 135 8.73 -20.03 3.56
C ASP A 135 9.44 -19.32 2.41
N LEU A 136 8.70 -18.99 1.34
CA LEU A 136 9.21 -18.29 0.16
C LEU A 136 9.73 -16.90 0.52
N LEU A 137 8.99 -16.13 1.32
CA LEU A 137 9.42 -14.80 1.75
C LEU A 137 10.68 -14.86 2.64
N ALA A 138 10.81 -15.90 3.47
CA ALA A 138 11.96 -16.10 4.35
C ALA A 138 13.22 -16.61 3.63
N ASP A 139 13.09 -17.14 2.41
CA ASP A 139 14.21 -17.74 1.68
C ASP A 139 15.39 -16.78 1.48
N GLY A 140 16.55 -17.15 2.03
CA GLY A 140 17.77 -16.37 1.96
C GLY A 140 17.77 -15.07 2.79
N VAL A 141 16.74 -14.81 3.60
CA VAL A 141 16.69 -13.61 4.47
C VAL A 141 17.68 -13.70 5.63
N ASP A 142 18.12 -14.90 6.02
CA ASP A 142 19.06 -15.09 7.15
C ASP A 142 20.45 -15.58 6.76
N SER A 143 20.74 -15.72 5.47
CA SER A 143 22.08 -16.07 4.99
C SER A 143 22.32 -15.61 3.56
N ARG A 144 23.57 -15.26 3.23
CA ARG A 144 24.03 -14.93 1.87
C ARG A 144 23.21 -13.82 1.19
N PHE A 145 22.98 -12.73 1.90
CA PHE A 145 22.21 -11.57 1.39
C PHE A 145 23.06 -10.30 1.25
N ILE A 146 24.31 -10.30 1.72
CA ILE A 146 25.27 -9.19 1.56
C ILE A 146 26.35 -9.60 0.56
N PRO A 147 26.64 -8.86 -0.51
CA PRO A 147 27.74 -9.19 -1.40
C PRO A 147 29.08 -9.25 -0.66
N LYS A 148 29.85 -10.34 -0.86
CA LYS A 148 31.15 -10.50 -0.20
C LYS A 148 32.12 -9.36 -0.51
N GLY A 149 32.05 -8.79 -1.73
CA GLY A 149 32.87 -7.65 -2.14
C GLY A 149 32.68 -6.39 -1.27
N LEU A 150 31.58 -6.26 -0.53
CA LEU A 150 31.34 -5.13 0.38
C LEU A 150 31.91 -5.32 1.78
N GLU A 151 32.45 -6.49 2.11
CA GLU A 151 32.88 -6.79 3.48
C GLU A 151 33.89 -5.78 4.02
N GLN A 152 34.94 -5.49 3.24
CA GLN A 152 35.98 -4.55 3.69
C GLN A 152 35.45 -3.13 3.75
N VAL A 153 34.65 -2.72 2.75
CA VAL A 153 34.04 -1.40 2.68
C VAL A 153 33.19 -1.12 3.92
N ILE A 154 32.28 -2.04 4.27
CA ILE A 154 31.42 -1.91 5.46
C ILE A 154 32.24 -1.82 6.75
N LYS A 155 33.31 -2.63 6.88
CA LYS A 155 34.16 -2.65 8.08
C LYS A 155 35.00 -1.40 8.25
N SER A 156 35.38 -0.76 7.13
CA SER A 156 36.24 0.42 7.13
C SER A 156 35.50 1.75 7.15
N ASP A 157 34.19 1.75 6.89
CA ASP A 157 33.41 2.98 6.77
C ASP A 157 33.07 3.57 8.16
N PRO A 158 33.63 4.74 8.52
CA PRO A 158 33.44 5.32 9.85
C PRO A 158 32.02 5.84 10.08
N ASP A 159 31.28 6.19 9.02
CA ASP A 159 29.97 6.84 9.14
C ASP A 159 28.90 5.85 9.60
N VAL A 160 29.04 4.58 9.25
CA VAL A 160 28.10 3.52 9.66
C VAL A 160 28.43 2.94 11.04
N GLY A 161 29.60 3.27 11.60
CA GLY A 161 30.05 2.82 12.91
C GLY A 161 30.17 1.30 13.03
N TYR A 162 30.11 0.80 14.27
CA TYR A 162 30.22 -0.64 14.55
C TYR A 162 29.00 -1.41 14.05
N GLN A 163 29.24 -2.42 13.21
CA GLN A 163 28.21 -3.30 12.65
C GLN A 163 28.47 -4.76 13.01
N VAL A 164 27.43 -5.47 13.45
CA VAL A 164 27.49 -6.92 13.73
C VAL A 164 27.00 -7.68 12.51
N ILE A 165 27.93 -8.19 11.70
CA ILE A 165 27.65 -9.00 10.50
C ILE A 165 28.33 -10.35 10.64
N LYS A 166 27.57 -11.43 10.48
CA LYS A 166 28.07 -12.80 10.59
C LYS A 166 28.75 -13.20 9.28
N PRO A 167 29.79 -14.05 9.30
CA PRO A 167 30.41 -14.54 8.07
C PRO A 167 29.43 -15.19 7.07
N ALA A 168 28.37 -15.83 7.58
CA ALA A 168 27.32 -16.48 6.77
C ALA A 168 26.35 -15.49 6.09
N ASP A 169 26.33 -14.22 6.50
CA ASP A 169 25.51 -13.19 5.86
C ASP A 169 26.09 -12.80 4.48
N TYR A 170 27.39 -13.02 4.25
CA TYR A 170 28.05 -12.67 3.00
C TYR A 170 27.85 -13.74 1.91
N ASP A 171 27.50 -13.28 0.71
CA ASP A 171 27.38 -14.06 -0.51
C ASP A 171 28.67 -13.97 -1.33
N SER A 172 29.44 -15.05 -1.32
CA SER A 172 30.66 -15.19 -2.12
C SER A 172 30.38 -15.51 -3.60
N ALA A 173 29.12 -15.83 -3.95
CA ALA A 173 28.72 -16.10 -5.32
C ALA A 173 28.20 -14.84 -6.04
N ASP A 174 28.18 -13.69 -5.37
CA ASP A 174 27.78 -12.42 -5.98
C ASP A 174 28.79 -12.01 -7.08
N ILE A 175 28.28 -11.77 -8.29
CA ILE A 175 29.07 -11.49 -9.50
C ILE A 175 29.05 -10.02 -9.92
N ARG A 176 28.50 -9.11 -9.09
CA ARG A 176 28.42 -7.69 -9.45
C ARG A 176 29.80 -7.08 -9.60
N SER A 177 29.90 -6.16 -10.54
CA SER A 177 31.10 -5.34 -10.76
C SER A 177 31.38 -4.41 -9.59
N ALA A 178 32.61 -3.89 -9.51
CA ALA A 178 33.00 -2.93 -8.47
C ALA A 178 32.14 -1.66 -8.48
N ASP A 179 31.77 -1.16 -9.67
CA ASP A 179 30.92 0.03 -9.81
C ASP A 179 29.50 -0.23 -9.30
N GLU A 180 28.93 -1.39 -9.61
CA GLU A 180 27.61 -1.81 -9.10
C GLU A 180 27.62 -1.99 -7.58
N LEU A 181 28.69 -2.58 -7.03
CA LEU A 181 28.86 -2.73 -5.58
C LEU A 181 29.01 -1.37 -4.90
N THR A 182 29.76 -0.44 -5.50
CA THR A 182 29.91 0.93 -4.98
C THR A 182 28.56 1.65 -4.96
N ALA A 183 27.82 1.62 -6.06
CA ALA A 183 26.49 2.24 -6.13
C ALA A 183 25.48 1.62 -5.16
N LEU A 184 25.55 0.29 -4.97
CA LEU A 184 24.76 -0.42 -3.97
C LEU A 184 25.12 0.05 -2.55
N TRP A 185 26.40 0.12 -2.23
CA TRP A 185 26.89 0.54 -0.93
C TRP A 185 26.41 1.94 -0.57
N GLU A 186 26.61 2.91 -1.47
CA GLU A 186 26.16 4.29 -1.26
C GLU A 186 24.64 4.35 -0.99
N THR A 187 23.85 3.57 -1.72
CA THR A 187 22.40 3.53 -1.49
C THR A 187 22.07 2.98 -0.09
N VAL A 188 22.71 1.88 0.32
CA VAL A 188 22.46 1.23 1.62
C VAL A 188 22.96 2.10 2.78
N LYS A 189 24.12 2.73 2.62
CA LYS A 189 24.70 3.66 3.59
C LYS A 189 23.77 4.84 3.83
N ASN A 190 23.33 5.52 2.78
CA ASN A 190 22.43 6.67 2.91
C ASN A 190 21.12 6.26 3.59
N LEU A 191 20.54 5.13 3.20
CA LEU A 191 19.32 4.60 3.84
C LEU A 191 19.51 4.35 5.34
N PHE A 192 20.65 3.78 5.75
CA PHE A 192 20.98 3.59 7.17
C PHE A 192 21.06 4.92 7.92
N LEU A 193 21.78 5.90 7.37
CA LEU A 193 21.95 7.22 7.98
C LEU A 193 20.62 7.96 8.06
N ASP A 194 19.84 7.99 6.97
CA ASP A 194 18.54 8.63 6.90
C ASP A 194 17.54 8.00 7.89
N ALA A 195 17.55 6.68 8.04
CA ALA A 195 16.70 5.99 9.01
C ALA A 195 17.08 6.35 10.45
N ARG A 196 18.38 6.49 10.75
CA ARG A 196 18.84 6.96 12.06
C ARG A 196 18.45 8.40 12.31
N ASP A 197 18.65 9.29 11.35
CA ASP A 197 18.26 10.69 11.45
C ASP A 197 16.76 10.83 11.66
N CYS A 198 15.95 10.03 10.98
CA CYS A 198 14.51 9.98 11.20
C CYS A 198 14.14 9.61 12.64
N LYS A 199 14.84 8.66 13.25
CA LYS A 199 14.64 8.27 14.65
C LYS A 199 15.18 9.32 15.63
N ASP A 200 16.44 9.69 15.49
CA ASP A 200 17.16 10.54 16.44
C ASP A 200 16.58 11.97 16.46
N CYS A 201 16.01 12.42 15.34
CA CYS A 201 15.32 13.72 15.24
C CYS A 201 13.79 13.63 15.39
N ASN A 202 13.22 12.47 15.77
CA ASN A 202 11.77 12.25 15.90
C ASN A 202 10.96 12.72 14.68
N ARG A 203 11.45 12.43 13.47
CA ARG A 203 10.79 12.87 12.24
C ARG A 203 9.43 12.18 12.06
N ASP A 204 8.56 12.86 11.32
CA ASP A 204 7.17 12.46 11.12
C ASP A 204 7.02 11.30 10.12
N GLU A 205 5.78 10.84 9.93
CA GLU A 205 5.44 9.75 9.01
C GLU A 205 5.94 10.00 7.57
N ASN A 206 5.82 11.23 7.07
CA ASN A 206 6.24 11.57 5.70
C ASN A 206 7.76 11.44 5.51
N ALA A 207 8.54 11.80 6.52
CA ALA A 207 9.99 11.60 6.50
C ALA A 207 10.35 10.11 6.41
N TRP A 208 9.74 9.27 7.25
CA TRP A 208 9.94 7.81 7.19
C TRP A 208 9.54 7.22 5.82
N CYS A 209 8.46 7.74 5.23
CA CYS A 209 8.03 7.32 3.90
C CYS A 209 9.02 7.71 2.79
N ASN A 210 9.49 8.95 2.77
CA ASN A 210 10.32 9.49 1.68
C ASN A 210 11.79 9.11 1.80
N ASP A 211 12.32 9.07 3.02
CA ASP A 211 13.76 8.97 3.25
C ASP A 211 14.17 7.53 3.61
N VAL A 212 13.22 6.67 4.00
CA VAL A 212 13.51 5.27 4.38
C VAL A 212 12.76 4.27 3.53
N LEU A 213 11.43 4.25 3.55
CA LEU A 213 10.65 3.21 2.88
C LEU A 213 10.78 3.28 1.36
N GLN A 214 10.55 4.44 0.74
CA GLN A 214 10.63 4.58 -0.72
C GLN A 214 12.03 4.21 -1.27
N PRO A 215 13.15 4.72 -0.71
CA PRO A 215 14.49 4.32 -1.14
C PRO A 215 14.74 2.81 -1.00
N LEU A 216 14.30 2.21 0.11
CA LEU A 216 14.42 0.76 0.34
C LEU A 216 13.70 -0.06 -0.72
N ILE A 217 12.44 0.30 -0.99
CA ILE A 217 11.61 -0.40 -1.96
C ILE A 217 12.14 -0.19 -3.39
N HIS A 218 12.55 1.03 -3.74
CA HIS A 218 13.18 1.29 -5.03
C HIS A 218 14.49 0.52 -5.21
N LEU A 219 15.28 0.35 -4.15
CA LEU A 219 16.48 -0.50 -4.17
C LEU A 219 16.11 -1.96 -4.47
N ALA A 220 15.12 -2.52 -3.77
CA ALA A 220 14.65 -3.88 -4.03
C ALA A 220 14.09 -4.03 -5.46
N MET A 221 13.32 -3.06 -5.95
CA MET A 221 12.80 -3.03 -7.32
C MET A 221 13.92 -2.95 -8.37
N ARG A 222 14.99 -2.18 -8.11
CA ARG A 222 16.15 -2.10 -9.00
C ARG A 222 16.87 -3.44 -9.12
N ILE A 223 17.00 -4.17 -8.02
CA ILE A 223 17.75 -5.44 -7.98
C ILE A 223 16.89 -6.62 -8.48
N TYR A 224 15.61 -6.67 -8.10
CA TYR A 224 14.76 -7.86 -8.30
C TYR A 224 13.51 -7.60 -9.14
N GLY A 225 13.17 -6.34 -9.40
CA GLY A 225 11.87 -5.97 -9.95
C GLY A 225 11.74 -6.07 -11.46
N ASN A 226 12.83 -6.19 -12.21
CA ASN A 226 12.83 -6.36 -13.68
C ASN A 226 11.89 -5.38 -14.42
N GLU A 227 11.79 -4.13 -13.94
CA GLU A 227 10.89 -3.08 -14.47
C GLU A 227 9.38 -3.39 -14.46
N GLN A 228 8.98 -4.52 -13.87
CA GLN A 228 7.60 -5.00 -13.82
C GLN A 228 6.76 -4.29 -12.77
N TRP A 229 7.39 -3.52 -11.88
CA TRP A 229 6.75 -2.96 -10.70
C TRP A 229 6.73 -1.43 -10.69
N ARG A 230 5.73 -0.90 -9.99
CA ARG A 230 5.63 0.51 -9.57
C ARG A 230 5.24 0.55 -8.11
N PHE A 231 5.88 1.42 -7.34
CA PHE A 231 5.49 1.71 -5.97
C PHE A 231 4.60 2.94 -5.96
N GLN A 232 3.33 2.77 -5.59
CA GLN A 232 2.28 3.79 -5.70
C GLN A 232 1.97 4.36 -4.33
N SER A 233 1.94 5.70 -4.21
CA SER A 233 1.29 6.34 -3.06
C SER A 233 -0.23 6.25 -3.24
N VAL A 234 -0.91 5.66 -2.26
CA VAL A 234 -2.37 5.50 -2.25
C VAL A 234 -3.04 6.22 -1.07
N GLN A 235 -2.27 7.00 -0.32
CA GLN A 235 -2.70 7.80 0.85
C GLN A 235 -3.95 8.66 0.61
N SER A 236 -4.05 9.27 -0.58
CA SER A 236 -5.16 10.15 -0.92
C SER A 236 -6.35 9.42 -1.56
N GLN A 237 -6.18 8.15 -1.94
CA GLN A 237 -7.14 7.43 -2.78
C GLN A 237 -8.24 6.77 -1.96
N SER A 238 -9.49 7.01 -2.32
CA SER A 238 -10.63 6.41 -1.62
C SER A 238 -10.86 4.98 -2.05
N ILE A 239 -11.19 4.11 -1.09
CA ILE A 239 -11.61 2.75 -1.37
C ILE A 239 -13.07 2.78 -1.83
N ASN A 240 -13.41 1.98 -2.83
CA ASN A 240 -14.79 1.80 -3.25
C ASN A 240 -15.62 1.22 -2.09
N PRO A 241 -16.68 1.91 -1.63
CA PRO A 241 -17.54 1.48 -0.53
C PRO A 241 -18.06 0.05 -0.62
N ALA A 242 -18.23 -0.49 -1.83
CA ALA A 242 -18.71 -1.85 -2.05
C ALA A 242 -17.79 -2.94 -1.47
N TYR A 243 -16.50 -2.62 -1.23
CA TYR A 243 -15.52 -3.57 -0.70
C TYR A 243 -15.16 -3.31 0.76
N LEU A 244 -15.73 -2.27 1.38
CA LEU A 244 -15.48 -1.95 2.79
C LEU A 244 -16.33 -2.80 3.72
N SER A 245 -15.81 -3.00 4.94
CA SER A 245 -16.57 -3.61 6.02
C SER A 245 -17.54 -2.58 6.61
N ALA A 246 -18.72 -3.03 7.01
CA ALA A 246 -19.77 -2.20 7.59
C ALA A 246 -20.17 -2.68 8.98
N ILE A 247 -20.54 -1.76 9.87
CA ILE A 247 -21.12 -2.04 11.18
C ILE A 247 -22.47 -1.35 11.35
N PRO A 248 -23.35 -1.83 12.24
CA PRO A 248 -24.58 -1.13 12.56
C PRO A 248 -24.32 0.33 12.95
N GLY A 249 -25.21 1.23 12.53
CA GLY A 249 -25.10 2.65 12.78
C GLY A 249 -25.10 2.98 14.27
N PRO A 250 -24.46 4.09 14.68
CA PRO A 250 -24.26 4.43 16.10
C PRO A 250 -25.55 4.85 16.83
N LYS A 251 -26.69 4.98 16.13
CA LYS A 251 -27.97 5.41 16.72
C LYS A 251 -28.99 4.26 16.68
N PRO A 252 -29.66 3.93 17.80
CA PRO A 252 -30.66 2.88 17.86
C PRO A 252 -31.82 3.06 16.87
N ASN A 253 -32.21 4.31 16.59
CA ASN A 253 -33.32 4.63 15.69
C ASN A 253 -32.95 4.61 14.20
N ASP A 254 -31.70 4.30 13.86
CA ASP A 254 -31.16 4.29 12.51
C ASP A 254 -30.62 2.89 12.18
N ALA A 255 -31.35 1.85 12.61
CA ALA A 255 -30.93 0.44 12.55
C ALA A 255 -30.61 -0.06 11.13
N ASN A 256 -31.12 0.61 10.10
CA ASN A 256 -30.83 0.32 8.69
C ASN A 256 -29.59 1.04 8.16
N ARG A 257 -29.02 2.00 8.91
CA ARG A 257 -27.87 2.77 8.46
C ARG A 257 -26.59 2.05 8.84
N LEU A 258 -25.91 1.53 7.83
CA LEU A 258 -24.59 0.95 7.98
C LEU A 258 -23.51 2.05 8.04
N LYS A 259 -22.59 1.95 9.01
CA LYS A 259 -21.37 2.77 9.06
C LYS A 259 -20.23 1.98 8.42
N LEU A 260 -19.68 2.53 7.34
CA LEU A 260 -18.49 1.98 6.68
C LEU A 260 -17.24 2.23 7.51
N ILE A 261 -16.37 1.23 7.56
CA ILE A 261 -15.06 1.31 8.17
C ILE A 261 -14.07 1.56 7.05
N ASP A 262 -13.75 2.84 6.84
CA ASP A 262 -12.81 3.28 5.80
C ASP A 262 -11.48 3.71 6.45
N ARG A 263 -10.42 2.97 6.10
CA ARG A 263 -9.03 3.28 6.42
C ARG A 263 -8.18 2.92 5.21
N LYS A 264 -7.25 3.81 4.90
CA LYS A 264 -6.36 3.71 3.75
C LYS A 264 -5.05 3.08 4.20
N THR A 265 -4.19 2.80 3.22
CA THR A 265 -2.79 2.45 3.46
C THR A 265 -1.92 3.52 2.79
N ASP A 266 -0.66 3.63 3.18
CA ASP A 266 0.23 4.62 2.57
C ASP A 266 0.63 4.27 1.13
N TYR A 267 1.11 3.05 0.92
CA TYR A 267 1.63 2.60 -0.38
C TYR A 267 1.13 1.22 -0.78
N ALA A 268 1.22 0.93 -2.06
CA ALA A 268 1.03 -0.41 -2.60
C ALA A 268 1.96 -0.64 -3.81
N PHE A 269 2.31 -1.90 -4.07
CA PHE A 269 2.84 -2.24 -5.39
C PHE A 269 1.74 -2.25 -6.43
N SER A 270 2.15 -2.01 -7.67
CA SER A 270 1.31 -2.18 -8.84
C SER A 270 2.10 -2.71 -10.01
N TYR A 271 1.45 -3.50 -10.86
CA TYR A 271 2.06 -4.02 -12.08
C TYR A 271 2.18 -2.89 -13.11
N SER A 272 3.41 -2.70 -13.60
CA SER A 272 3.83 -1.53 -14.37
C SER A 272 3.12 -1.43 -15.72
N HIS A 273 2.34 -0.36 -15.92
CA HIS A 273 1.73 -0.02 -17.22
C HIS A 273 2.74 0.26 -18.35
N ARG A 274 4.04 0.40 -18.01
CA ARG A 274 5.12 0.54 -19.00
C ARG A 274 5.72 -0.80 -19.41
N HIS A 275 5.52 -1.86 -18.63
CA HIS A 275 5.99 -3.18 -19.02
C HIS A 275 5.07 -3.75 -20.12
N PRO A 276 5.59 -4.24 -21.25
CA PRO A 276 4.78 -4.64 -22.41
C PRO A 276 3.67 -5.65 -22.07
N THR A 277 3.97 -6.63 -21.22
CA THR A 277 3.02 -7.66 -20.76
C THR A 277 1.76 -7.04 -20.15
N TYR A 278 1.93 -6.18 -19.13
CA TYR A 278 0.80 -5.59 -18.41
C TYR A 278 0.12 -4.47 -19.20
N SER A 279 0.89 -3.69 -19.96
CA SER A 279 0.32 -2.65 -20.84
C SER A 279 -0.64 -3.25 -21.87
N SER A 280 -0.23 -4.34 -22.53
CA SER A 280 -1.07 -5.09 -23.47
C SER A 280 -2.33 -5.64 -22.78
N LEU A 281 -2.18 -6.23 -21.59
CA LEU A 281 -3.30 -6.73 -20.80
C LEU A 281 -4.30 -5.62 -20.42
N TYR A 282 -3.83 -4.48 -19.92
CA TYR A 282 -4.69 -3.35 -19.55
C TYR A 282 -5.44 -2.77 -20.76
N ASN A 283 -4.79 -2.74 -21.93
CA ASN A 283 -5.45 -2.32 -23.18
C ASN A 283 -6.57 -3.28 -23.57
N ARG A 284 -6.34 -4.60 -23.47
CA ARG A 284 -7.37 -5.61 -23.74
C ARG A 284 -8.52 -5.55 -22.73
N LEU A 285 -8.23 -5.39 -21.45
CA LEU A 285 -9.26 -5.19 -20.42
C LEU A 285 -10.11 -3.94 -20.70
N THR A 286 -9.49 -2.85 -21.15
CA THR A 286 -10.20 -1.64 -21.56
C THR A 286 -11.07 -1.90 -22.79
N ALA A 287 -10.56 -2.60 -23.81
CA ALA A 287 -11.33 -2.96 -25.00
C ALA A 287 -12.52 -3.88 -24.67
N ALA A 288 -12.40 -4.69 -23.61
CA ALA A 288 -13.45 -5.55 -23.09
C ALA A 288 -14.38 -4.84 -22.07
N ASN A 289 -14.25 -3.53 -21.85
CA ASN A 289 -15.01 -2.75 -20.86
C ASN A 289 -14.94 -3.33 -19.44
N ARG A 290 -13.74 -3.81 -19.06
CA ARG A 290 -13.41 -4.49 -17.79
C ARG A 290 -12.16 -3.88 -17.14
N GLU A 291 -11.91 -2.61 -17.38
CA GLU A 291 -10.73 -1.92 -16.89
C GLU A 291 -10.74 -1.68 -15.37
N GLU A 292 -11.88 -1.76 -14.69
CA GLU A 292 -11.95 -1.55 -13.23
C GLU A 292 -11.50 -2.80 -12.47
N ILE A 293 -10.20 -2.89 -12.19
CA ILE A 293 -9.54 -4.09 -11.65
C ILE A 293 -8.95 -3.91 -10.24
N SER A 294 -9.02 -2.71 -9.66
CA SER A 294 -8.68 -2.51 -8.23
C SER A 294 -9.88 -2.02 -7.41
N HIS A 295 -9.72 -2.04 -6.09
CA HIS A 295 -10.71 -1.56 -5.12
C HIS A 295 -10.67 -0.04 -4.94
N SER A 296 -9.71 0.67 -5.56
CA SER A 296 -9.60 2.13 -5.51
C SER A 296 -10.64 2.81 -6.41
N LEU A 297 -11.05 4.03 -6.05
CA LEU A 297 -11.90 4.90 -6.87
C LEU A 297 -11.10 5.88 -7.73
N ASP A 298 -9.80 6.03 -7.49
CA ASP A 298 -8.96 6.94 -8.27
C ASP A 298 -8.85 6.47 -9.74
N ILE A 299 -8.85 7.42 -10.68
CA ILE A 299 -8.97 7.17 -12.12
C ILE A 299 -7.86 6.24 -12.63
N PHE A 300 -6.65 6.40 -12.10
CA PHE A 300 -5.49 5.63 -12.53
C PHE A 300 -5.42 4.28 -11.82
N THR A 301 -5.47 4.29 -10.49
CA THR A 301 -5.30 3.08 -9.69
C THR A 301 -6.51 2.14 -9.77
N LYS A 302 -7.73 2.62 -10.02
CA LYS A 302 -8.89 1.74 -10.31
C LYS A 302 -8.64 0.83 -11.51
N ARG A 303 -7.78 1.27 -12.44
CA ARG A 303 -7.43 0.58 -13.70
C ARG A 303 -6.12 -0.19 -13.67
N THR A 304 -5.45 -0.20 -12.52
CA THR A 304 -4.13 -0.83 -12.37
C THR A 304 -4.24 -1.96 -11.35
N ALA A 305 -3.67 -3.12 -11.65
CA ALA A 305 -3.63 -4.22 -10.70
C ALA A 305 -2.71 -3.83 -9.52
N LEU A 306 -3.29 -3.76 -8.33
CA LEU A 306 -2.58 -3.47 -7.08
C LEU A 306 -2.22 -4.78 -6.34
N PHE A 307 -1.05 -4.78 -5.71
CA PHE A 307 -0.48 -5.91 -4.99
C PHE A 307 0.26 -5.41 -3.74
N SER A 308 0.07 -6.06 -2.60
CA SER A 308 0.72 -5.82 -1.31
C SER A 308 0.66 -4.37 -0.81
N GLY A 309 -0.05 -4.12 0.28
CA GLY A 309 -0.14 -2.82 0.94
C GLY A 309 0.97 -2.58 1.97
N PHE A 310 1.32 -1.31 2.17
CA PHE A 310 2.26 -0.83 3.17
C PHE A 310 1.64 0.29 3.98
N GLU A 311 1.66 0.15 5.29
CA GLU A 311 1.26 1.21 6.23
C GLU A 311 2.45 1.60 7.09
N VAL A 312 2.76 2.89 7.12
CA VAL A 312 3.94 3.45 7.76
C VAL A 312 3.51 4.28 8.96
N LYS A 313 4.27 4.18 10.03
CA LYS A 313 4.18 5.09 11.17
C LYS A 313 5.59 5.50 11.59
N PRO A 314 5.76 6.70 12.16
CA PRO A 314 7.04 7.09 12.74
C PRO A 314 7.43 6.17 13.89
N ALA A 315 8.66 6.28 14.39
CA ALA A 315 9.18 5.42 15.47
C ALA A 315 8.35 5.46 16.77
N TYR A 316 7.65 6.57 17.05
CA TYR A 316 6.73 6.73 18.18
C TYR A 316 5.27 6.38 17.82
N GLY A 317 5.05 5.83 16.64
CA GLY A 317 3.75 5.47 16.10
C GLY A 317 3.12 4.26 16.77
N VAL A 318 1.80 4.13 16.62
CA VAL A 318 1.03 3.05 17.24
C VAL A 318 0.94 1.86 16.27
N HIS A 319 1.62 0.76 16.60
CA HIS A 319 1.61 -0.47 15.79
C HIS A 319 0.19 -0.98 15.50
N THR A 320 -0.68 -1.04 16.51
CA THR A 320 -2.07 -1.51 16.34
C THR A 320 -2.91 -0.61 15.42
N GLU A 321 -2.53 0.67 15.29
CA GLU A 321 -3.17 1.55 14.32
C GLU A 321 -2.73 1.22 12.91
N ALA A 322 -1.43 1.01 12.69
CA ALA A 322 -0.92 0.60 11.38
C ALA A 322 -1.53 -0.74 10.93
N GLU A 323 -1.54 -1.73 11.83
CA GLU A 323 -2.12 -3.05 11.57
C GLU A 323 -3.59 -2.96 11.17
N LEU A 324 -4.36 -2.12 11.87
CA LEU A 324 -5.76 -1.89 11.56
C LEU A 324 -5.95 -1.28 10.17
N GLN A 325 -5.21 -0.22 9.86
CA GLN A 325 -5.32 0.51 8.59
C GLN A 325 -4.97 -0.40 7.41
N MET A 326 -3.84 -1.11 7.52
CA MET A 326 -3.42 -2.14 6.58
C MET A 326 -4.49 -3.23 6.41
N SER A 327 -5.08 -3.72 7.51
CA SER A 327 -6.04 -4.84 7.50
C SER A 327 -7.34 -4.48 6.77
N ILE A 328 -7.81 -3.25 6.93
CA ILE A 328 -8.99 -2.75 6.23
C ILE A 328 -8.71 -2.63 4.73
N TRP A 329 -7.56 -2.08 4.36
CA TRP A 329 -7.19 -1.88 2.97
C TRP A 329 -7.00 -3.20 2.23
N ILE A 330 -6.23 -4.15 2.79
CA ILE A 330 -5.96 -5.44 2.14
C ILE A 330 -7.22 -6.29 2.04
N ALA A 331 -8.12 -6.21 3.03
CA ALA A 331 -9.40 -6.90 2.96
C ALA A 331 -10.27 -6.38 1.80
N ALA A 332 -10.31 -5.06 1.58
CA ALA A 332 -11.01 -4.49 0.45
C ALA A 332 -10.38 -4.91 -0.90
N ALA A 333 -9.05 -4.93 -0.98
CA ALA A 333 -8.32 -5.40 -2.16
C ALA A 333 -8.68 -6.85 -2.51
N LEU A 334 -8.62 -7.76 -1.53
CA LEU A 334 -8.94 -9.17 -1.72
C LEU A 334 -10.41 -9.38 -2.14
N ARG A 335 -11.36 -8.62 -1.58
CA ARG A 335 -12.78 -8.69 -1.97
C ARG A 335 -13.00 -8.27 -3.43
N LYS A 336 -12.32 -7.22 -3.88
CA LYS A 336 -12.34 -6.85 -5.31
C LYS A 336 -11.82 -8.00 -6.17
N LYS A 337 -10.69 -8.59 -5.78
CA LYS A 337 -10.07 -9.70 -6.52
C LYS A 337 -10.97 -10.95 -6.55
N GLN A 338 -11.72 -11.23 -5.48
CA GLN A 338 -12.74 -12.28 -5.45
C GLN A 338 -13.88 -11.99 -6.45
N GLN A 339 -14.34 -10.74 -6.52
CA GLN A 339 -15.34 -10.33 -7.51
C GLN A 339 -14.84 -10.49 -8.95
N LEU A 340 -13.57 -10.17 -9.20
CA LEU A 340 -12.95 -10.36 -10.52
C LEU A 340 -12.90 -11.85 -10.88
N ALA A 341 -12.46 -12.71 -9.96
CA ALA A 341 -12.44 -14.16 -10.17
C ALA A 341 -13.83 -14.73 -10.46
N TYR A 342 -14.84 -14.29 -9.71
CA TYR A 342 -16.23 -14.65 -9.95
C TYR A 342 -16.71 -14.21 -11.34
N THR A 343 -16.44 -12.96 -11.74
CA THR A 343 -16.79 -12.43 -13.06
C THR A 343 -16.08 -13.19 -14.19
N ALA A 344 -14.85 -13.62 -13.95
CA ALA A 344 -14.04 -14.42 -14.86
C ALA A 344 -14.49 -15.89 -14.93
N GLN A 345 -15.38 -16.32 -14.02
CA GLN A 345 -15.78 -17.71 -13.81
C GLN A 345 -14.59 -18.64 -13.53
N VAL A 346 -13.60 -18.13 -12.80
CA VAL A 346 -12.43 -18.91 -12.39
C VAL A 346 -12.61 -19.27 -10.92
N LEU A 347 -12.59 -20.57 -10.64
CA LEU A 347 -12.73 -21.12 -9.30
C LEU A 347 -11.37 -21.27 -8.65
N PHE A 348 -11.25 -20.80 -7.41
CA PHE A 348 -10.04 -20.95 -6.61
C PHE A 348 -10.41 -21.38 -5.20
N GLU A 349 -9.48 -22.08 -4.55
CA GLU A 349 -9.49 -22.15 -3.10
C GLU A 349 -9.27 -20.73 -2.53
N PRO A 350 -10.09 -20.27 -1.56
CA PRO A 350 -9.92 -18.94 -0.98
C PRO A 350 -8.49 -18.63 -0.50
N ALA A 351 -7.82 -19.61 0.11
CA ALA A 351 -6.45 -19.44 0.60
C ALA A 351 -5.39 -19.31 -0.51
N ALA A 352 -5.68 -19.72 -1.75
CA ALA A 352 -4.77 -19.53 -2.89
C ALA A 352 -4.62 -18.05 -3.28
N MET A 353 -5.54 -17.19 -2.83
CA MET A 353 -5.47 -15.73 -3.01
C MET A 353 -4.61 -15.03 -1.94
N VAL A 354 -3.79 -15.77 -1.19
CA VAL A 354 -3.00 -15.19 -0.10
C VAL A 354 -2.07 -14.08 -0.62
N GLU A 355 -2.12 -12.95 0.05
CA GLU A 355 -1.35 -11.76 -0.29
C GLU A 355 -0.62 -11.25 0.95
N PRO A 356 0.70 -11.03 0.87
CA PRO A 356 1.43 -10.43 1.97
C PRO A 356 1.10 -8.93 2.07
N ALA A 357 1.17 -8.40 3.28
CA ALA A 357 1.02 -6.99 3.56
C ALA A 357 1.94 -6.58 4.71
N PHE A 358 2.26 -5.28 4.79
CA PHE A 358 3.34 -4.80 5.65
C PHE A 358 2.90 -3.62 6.50
N THR A 359 3.35 -3.61 7.76
CA THR A 359 3.40 -2.39 8.57
C THR A 359 4.84 -2.03 8.86
N VAL A 360 5.16 -0.74 8.86
CA VAL A 360 6.50 -0.21 9.11
C VAL A 360 6.42 0.81 10.23
N ILE A 361 7.04 0.52 11.38
CA ILE A 361 7.01 1.40 12.56
C ILE A 361 8.43 1.85 12.86
N GLY A 362 8.77 3.07 12.44
CA GLY A 362 10.15 3.53 12.45
C GLY A 362 11.06 2.55 11.72
N HIS A 363 12.04 1.97 12.44
CA HIS A 363 12.95 1.01 11.85
C HIS A 363 12.34 -0.35 11.55
N GLU A 364 11.26 -0.74 12.23
CA GLU A 364 10.81 -2.14 12.25
C GLU A 364 9.78 -2.41 11.16
N HIS A 365 9.97 -3.53 10.46
CA HIS A 365 9.08 -4.00 9.40
C HIS A 365 8.41 -5.30 9.81
N TYR A 366 7.10 -5.34 9.67
CA TYR A 366 6.26 -6.44 10.10
C TYR A 366 5.53 -7.05 8.91
N VAL A 367 5.53 -8.38 8.82
CA VAL A 367 4.95 -9.14 7.72
C VAL A 367 3.64 -9.78 8.16
N TYR A 368 2.59 -9.60 7.35
CA TYR A 368 1.27 -10.18 7.53
C TYR A 368 0.86 -10.95 6.29
N TYR A 369 -0.01 -11.94 6.47
CA TYR A 369 -0.61 -12.73 5.38
C TYR A 369 -2.12 -12.56 5.40
N ALA A 370 -2.67 -11.96 4.35
CA ALA A 370 -4.10 -11.77 4.20
C ALA A 370 -4.66 -12.77 3.19
N TYR A 371 -5.74 -13.45 3.53
CA TYR A 371 -6.43 -14.35 2.59
C TYR A 371 -7.94 -14.38 2.88
N PRO A 372 -8.78 -14.54 1.85
CA PRO A 372 -10.19 -14.82 2.05
C PRO A 372 -10.39 -16.18 2.73
N GLN A 373 -11.34 -16.25 3.66
CA GLN A 373 -11.68 -17.49 4.37
C GLN A 373 -13.19 -17.67 4.44
N ASN A 374 -13.65 -18.87 4.09
CA ASN A 374 -15.04 -19.27 4.26
C ASN A 374 -15.37 -19.56 5.72
N GLU A 375 -16.58 -19.22 6.14
CA GLU A 375 -17.09 -19.50 7.50
C GLU A 375 -16.18 -18.97 8.64
N LEU A 376 -15.46 -17.87 8.37
CA LEU A 376 -14.49 -17.25 9.27
C LEU A 376 -15.08 -16.86 10.63
N VAL A 377 -16.27 -16.23 10.66
CA VAL A 377 -16.94 -15.83 11.92
C VAL A 377 -18.41 -16.19 11.87
N ALA A 378 -18.83 -17.13 12.72
CA ALA A 378 -20.24 -17.56 12.85
C ALA A 378 -20.88 -17.90 11.49
N GLY A 379 -20.16 -18.68 10.67
CA GLY A 379 -20.62 -19.09 9.34
C GLY A 379 -20.48 -18.03 8.24
N ARG A 380 -20.00 -16.81 8.57
CA ARG A 380 -19.79 -15.73 7.60
C ARG A 380 -18.39 -15.81 6.99
N SER A 381 -18.29 -15.77 5.66
CA SER A 381 -17.01 -15.61 4.96
C SER A 381 -16.46 -14.19 5.15
N GLY A 382 -15.14 -14.06 5.22
CA GLY A 382 -14.45 -12.78 5.42
C GLY A 382 -12.99 -12.86 4.99
N VAL A 383 -12.18 -11.95 5.51
CA VAL A 383 -10.72 -11.94 5.30
C VAL A 383 -10.03 -12.22 6.62
N HIS A 384 -9.11 -13.18 6.61
CA HIS A 384 -8.23 -13.47 7.73
C HIS A 384 -6.87 -12.84 7.45
N VAL A 385 -6.35 -12.09 8.40
CA VAL A 385 -5.02 -11.49 8.40
C VAL A 385 -4.22 -12.15 9.53
N LEU A 386 -3.17 -12.89 9.17
CA LEU A 386 -2.27 -13.54 10.11
C LEU A 386 -0.99 -12.73 10.23
N GLY A 387 -0.63 -12.34 11.45
CA GLY A 387 0.63 -11.67 11.71
C GLY A 387 0.63 -10.84 13.00
N PRO A 388 1.74 -10.14 13.28
CA PRO A 388 2.99 -10.18 12.52
C PRO A 388 3.71 -11.54 12.65
N ASP A 389 4.40 -12.00 11.60
CA ASP A 389 5.21 -13.23 11.63
C ASP A 389 6.62 -12.97 12.21
N SER A 390 6.67 -12.77 13.52
CA SER A 390 7.92 -12.45 14.23
C SER A 390 8.87 -13.64 14.37
N ASP A 391 8.38 -14.87 14.27
CA ASP A 391 9.19 -16.07 14.48
C ASP A 391 10.04 -16.39 13.26
N ARG A 392 9.48 -16.23 12.04
CA ARG A 392 10.27 -16.35 10.80
C ARG A 392 11.17 -15.16 10.58
N PHE A 393 10.70 -13.97 10.96
CA PHE A 393 11.37 -12.72 10.67
C PHE A 393 11.83 -12.06 11.95
N GLU A 394 12.86 -12.64 12.58
CA GLU A 394 13.47 -12.07 13.77
C GLU A 394 13.98 -10.65 13.47
N LYS A 395 13.39 -9.65 14.14
CA LYS A 395 13.75 -8.22 14.11
C LYS A 395 14.24 -7.73 12.73
N LEU A 396 13.33 -7.62 11.77
CA LEU A 396 13.61 -6.98 10.49
C LEU A 396 13.54 -5.47 10.63
N GLY A 397 14.64 -4.78 10.30
CA GLY A 397 14.63 -3.34 10.36
C GLY A 397 15.78 -2.62 9.71
N THR A 398 15.71 -1.29 9.72
CA THR A 398 16.68 -0.37 9.11
C THR A 398 17.69 0.19 10.11
N ASP A 399 17.72 -0.33 11.34
CA ASP A 399 18.63 0.10 12.42
C ASP A 399 20.07 -0.47 12.29
N SER A 400 20.34 -1.23 11.22
CA SER A 400 21.66 -1.81 10.92
C SER A 400 21.84 -2.08 9.43
N ILE A 401 23.08 -2.08 8.96
CA ILE A 401 23.42 -2.45 7.57
C ILE A 401 22.94 -3.87 7.24
N ARG A 402 23.14 -4.79 8.19
CA ARG A 402 22.64 -6.17 8.09
C ARG A 402 21.13 -6.19 7.86
N GLY A 403 20.37 -5.47 8.68
CA GLY A 403 18.91 -5.42 8.60
C GLY A 403 18.39 -4.88 7.26
N ILE A 404 19.05 -3.85 6.72
CA ILE A 404 18.69 -3.27 5.41
C ILE A 404 18.86 -4.30 4.29
N PHE A 405 19.97 -5.04 4.24
CA PHE A 405 20.13 -6.09 3.23
C PHE A 405 19.13 -7.23 3.40
N ARG A 406 18.75 -7.61 4.64
CA ARG A 406 17.67 -8.58 4.89
C ARG A 406 16.35 -8.10 4.32
N LEU A 407 16.01 -6.82 4.51
CA LEU A 407 14.81 -6.21 3.95
C LEU A 407 14.84 -6.17 2.42
N VAL A 408 15.97 -5.80 1.82
CA VAL A 408 16.16 -5.84 0.36
C VAL A 408 15.92 -7.24 -0.18
N ARG A 409 16.41 -8.29 0.51
CA ARG A 409 16.16 -9.68 0.13
C ARG A 409 14.68 -10.07 0.29
N LEU A 410 14.06 -9.75 1.42
CA LEU A 410 12.63 -10.01 1.67
C LEU A 410 11.74 -9.37 0.61
N TYR A 411 11.94 -8.08 0.33
CA TYR A 411 11.18 -7.40 -0.71
C TYR A 411 11.50 -7.94 -2.11
N GLY A 412 12.73 -8.39 -2.35
CA GLY A 412 13.05 -9.15 -3.55
C GLY A 412 12.21 -10.42 -3.71
N ASN A 413 12.06 -11.20 -2.65
CA ASN A 413 11.23 -12.41 -2.63
C ASN A 413 9.75 -12.09 -2.86
N LEU A 414 9.26 -11.01 -2.23
CA LEU A 414 7.91 -10.49 -2.46
C LEU A 414 7.65 -10.14 -3.93
N LEU A 415 8.57 -9.40 -4.55
CA LEU A 415 8.47 -9.03 -5.96
C LEU A 415 8.50 -10.25 -6.87
N LYS A 416 9.29 -11.27 -6.55
CA LYS A 416 9.31 -12.54 -7.29
C LYS A 416 8.00 -13.29 -7.15
N TYR A 417 7.49 -13.47 -5.92
CA TYR A 417 6.19 -14.10 -5.67
C TYR A 417 5.07 -13.41 -6.45
N GLY A 418 5.10 -12.07 -6.48
CA GLY A 418 4.09 -11.27 -7.17
C GLY A 418 4.04 -11.45 -8.69
N ILE A 419 5.15 -11.83 -9.35
CA ILE A 419 5.22 -12.05 -10.82
C ILE A 419 5.37 -13.51 -11.23
N ASP A 420 5.55 -14.41 -10.28
CA ASP A 420 5.79 -15.83 -10.57
C ASP A 420 4.60 -16.42 -11.34
N GLU A 421 4.89 -16.98 -12.51
CA GLU A 421 3.93 -17.57 -13.45
C GLU A 421 3.60 -19.04 -13.11
N GLY A 422 4.28 -19.64 -12.13
CA GLY A 422 3.95 -20.95 -11.60
C GLY A 422 2.67 -20.98 -10.76
N GLU A 423 2.15 -22.18 -10.48
CA GLU A 423 0.93 -22.38 -9.67
C GLU A 423 1.07 -21.91 -8.22
N ASP A 424 2.30 -21.91 -7.68
CA ASP A 424 2.61 -21.39 -6.34
C ASP A 424 2.86 -19.87 -6.32
N GLY A 425 2.93 -19.23 -7.49
CA GLY A 425 3.10 -17.79 -7.65
C GLY A 425 1.78 -17.02 -7.59
N TYR A 426 1.82 -15.76 -7.18
CA TYR A 426 0.60 -14.95 -7.09
C TYR A 426 -0.01 -14.63 -8.47
N TRP A 427 0.85 -14.40 -9.47
CA TRP A 427 0.41 -14.08 -10.83
C TRP A 427 -0.09 -15.33 -11.55
N GLY A 428 0.72 -16.39 -11.60
CA GLY A 428 0.41 -17.65 -12.26
C GLY A 428 -0.67 -18.48 -11.57
N GLY A 429 -0.68 -18.50 -10.24
CA GLY A 429 -1.66 -19.24 -9.45
C GLY A 429 -3.02 -18.55 -9.31
N PHE A 430 -3.08 -17.22 -9.50
CA PHE A 430 -4.32 -16.47 -9.27
C PHE A 430 -4.52 -15.26 -10.17
N LEU A 431 -3.85 -14.13 -9.89
CA LEU A 431 -4.29 -12.83 -10.41
C LEU A 431 -4.14 -12.72 -11.93
N GLY A 432 -3.05 -13.22 -12.48
CA GLY A 432 -2.80 -13.26 -13.93
C GLY A 432 -3.86 -14.08 -14.65
N VAL A 433 -4.18 -15.26 -14.14
CA VAL A 433 -5.22 -16.16 -14.70
C VAL A 433 -6.57 -15.45 -14.77
N VAL A 434 -6.97 -14.76 -13.69
CA VAL A 434 -8.23 -14.02 -13.63
C VAL A 434 -8.24 -12.89 -14.66
N LEU A 435 -7.21 -12.05 -14.67
CA LEU A 435 -7.18 -10.87 -15.53
C LEU A 435 -7.10 -11.24 -17.01
N GLU A 436 -6.32 -12.27 -17.37
CA GLU A 436 -6.25 -12.77 -18.74
C GLU A 436 -7.61 -13.31 -19.20
N LYS A 437 -8.29 -14.10 -18.36
CA LYS A 437 -9.63 -14.62 -18.68
C LYS A 437 -10.64 -13.49 -18.89
N LEU A 438 -10.58 -12.45 -18.06
CA LEU A 438 -11.45 -11.27 -18.20
C LEU A 438 -11.20 -10.54 -19.52
N ALA A 439 -9.94 -10.40 -19.93
CA ALA A 439 -9.52 -9.72 -21.13
C ALA A 439 -9.87 -10.48 -22.43
N SER A 440 -9.99 -11.81 -22.37
CA SER A 440 -10.32 -12.65 -23.53
C SER A 440 -11.82 -12.87 -23.76
N THR A 441 -12.68 -12.51 -22.80
CA THR A 441 -14.12 -12.76 -22.90
C THR A 441 -14.82 -11.57 -23.56
N PRO A 442 -15.51 -11.75 -24.71
CA PRO A 442 -16.25 -10.67 -25.35
C PRO A 442 -17.38 -10.16 -24.44
N VAL A 443 -17.72 -8.88 -24.57
CA VAL A 443 -18.88 -8.29 -23.90
C VAL A 443 -20.13 -8.93 -24.50
N VAL A 444 -20.87 -9.69 -23.70
CA VAL A 444 -22.17 -10.28 -24.09
C VAL A 444 -23.26 -9.23 -23.98
#